data_AF-A0A524J9D0-F1
#
_entry.id   AF-A0A524J9D0-F1
#
_cell.length_a   1.000
_cell.length_b   1.000
_cell.length_c   1.000
_cell.angle_alpha   90.00
_cell.angle_beta   90.00
_cell.angle_gamma   90.00
#
_symmetry.space_group_name_H-M   'P 1'
#
loop_
_entity.id
_entity.type
_entity.pdbx_description
1 polymer ?
#
loop_
_entity_poly.entity_id
_entity_poly.type
_entity_poly.pdbx_seq_one_letter_code
_entity_poly.pdbx_strand_id
1 'polypeptide(L)'
;MSRPAKTAVVCDSTSYLPAALRAEQSIDEVSLYVTLGGEQKREIEIDDYGAFFSKLRESEQGATTSQPSVGDFITVYQPHLDAGRGIASIHLSSAISGTFEAANQARDRLIEEGTDPGRIHVYDSRSACGGMGMTVLAACRAAAGGSDAAETVAAAASARTEFRMWFAVDTLEYLRKGGRIGAARAWLGLALQIKPILTLDEEVTPVERVRTRRRAFERLMKYARELEESGRD
;
A
#
# COMPACT_ATOMS: atom_id res chain seq x y z
N MET A 1 -28.12 13.78 7.86
CA MET A 1 -26.72 13.42 7.57
C MET A 1 -26.28 12.40 8.61
N SER A 2 -25.70 11.28 8.20
CA SER A 2 -25.16 10.28 9.13
C SER A 2 -24.06 10.90 9.98
N ARG A 3 -23.99 10.56 11.27
CA ARG A 3 -22.90 11.03 12.15
C ARG A 3 -21.58 10.44 11.64
N PRO A 4 -20.50 11.23 11.53
CA PRO A 4 -19.20 10.69 11.10
C PRO A 4 -18.76 9.56 12.03
N ALA A 5 -18.09 8.55 11.47
CA ALA A 5 -17.60 7.40 12.21
C ALA A 5 -16.68 7.85 13.36
N LYS A 6 -16.73 7.12 14.48
CA LYS A 6 -15.88 7.37 15.66
C LYS A 6 -14.40 7.24 15.35
N THR A 7 -14.06 6.47 14.33
CA THR A 7 -12.70 6.18 13.88
C THR A 7 -12.52 6.70 12.45
N ALA A 8 -11.40 7.36 12.19
CA ALA A 8 -10.92 7.70 10.86
C ALA A 8 -10.02 6.57 10.35
N VAL A 9 -10.18 6.22 9.07
CA VAL A 9 -9.29 5.27 8.40
C VAL A 9 -8.34 6.06 7.51
N VAL A 10 -7.05 5.90 7.78
CA VAL A 10 -5.97 6.56 7.03
C VAL A 10 -5.16 5.48 6.32
N CYS A 11 -4.77 5.71 5.07
CA CYS A 11 -3.81 4.86 4.37
C CYS A 11 -2.77 5.69 3.64
N ASP A 12 -1.78 5.05 3.04
CA ASP A 12 -0.88 5.73 2.11
C ASP A 12 -1.29 5.53 0.64
N SER A 13 -0.69 6.29 -0.27
CA SER A 13 -1.04 6.32 -1.70
C SER A 13 -0.80 5.00 -2.45
N THR A 14 -0.11 4.03 -1.85
CA THR A 14 0.11 2.74 -2.49
C THR A 14 -1.05 1.77 -2.29
N SER A 15 -2.17 2.20 -1.68
CA SER A 15 -3.42 1.41 -1.64
C SER A 15 -4.03 1.26 -3.03
N TYR A 16 -3.77 2.23 -3.92
CA TYR A 16 -4.35 2.37 -5.25
C TYR A 16 -5.89 2.25 -5.29
N LEU A 17 -6.55 2.56 -4.17
CA LEU A 17 -8.02 2.63 -4.12
C LEU A 17 -8.49 3.78 -5.02
N PRO A 18 -9.52 3.60 -5.86
CA PRO A 18 -10.05 4.69 -6.69
C PRO A 18 -10.50 5.88 -5.84
N ALA A 19 -10.28 7.11 -6.32
CA ALA A 19 -10.64 8.33 -5.58
C ALA A 19 -12.12 8.38 -5.18
N ALA A 20 -13.02 7.93 -6.07
CA ALA A 20 -14.46 7.84 -5.77
C ALA A 20 -14.76 6.89 -4.60
N LEU A 21 -14.07 5.74 -4.53
CA LEU A 21 -14.22 4.78 -3.45
C LEU A 21 -13.65 5.31 -2.13
N ARG A 22 -12.51 6.01 -2.18
CA ARG A 22 -11.96 6.68 -0.99
C ARG A 22 -12.92 7.74 -0.43
N ALA A 23 -13.51 8.55 -1.31
CA ALA A 23 -14.51 9.55 -0.92
C ALA A 23 -15.76 8.90 -0.32
N GLU A 24 -16.29 7.85 -0.94
CA GLU A 24 -17.45 7.08 -0.45
C GLU A 24 -17.21 6.49 0.95
N GLN A 25 -16.02 5.91 1.16
CA GLN A 25 -15.63 5.26 2.41
C GLN A 25 -15.04 6.23 3.44
N SER A 26 -14.91 7.52 3.12
CA SER A 26 -14.25 8.53 3.96
C SER A 26 -12.82 8.13 4.38
N ILE A 27 -12.04 7.65 3.42
CA ILE A 27 -10.63 7.26 3.59
C ILE A 27 -9.74 8.48 3.33
N ASP A 28 -8.89 8.80 4.28
CA ASP A 28 -7.83 9.79 4.10
C ASP A 28 -6.54 9.13 3.61
N GLU A 29 -5.87 9.76 2.66
CA GLU A 29 -4.69 9.21 1.99
C GLU A 29 -3.47 10.11 2.22
N VAL A 30 -2.36 9.51 2.64
CA VAL A 30 -1.06 10.17 2.81
C VAL A 30 -0.16 9.82 1.63
N SER A 31 0.17 10.81 0.80
CA SER A 31 0.95 10.58 -0.42
C SER A 31 2.40 10.22 -0.14
N LEU A 32 2.89 9.17 -0.81
CA LEU A 32 4.32 8.99 -1.06
C LEU A 32 4.80 10.03 -2.09
N TYR A 33 6.11 10.09 -2.31
CA TYR A 33 6.72 10.96 -3.31
C TYR A 33 7.48 10.17 -4.37
N VAL A 34 7.51 10.71 -5.58
CA VAL A 34 8.26 10.20 -6.72
C VAL A 34 9.19 11.29 -7.23
N THR A 35 10.44 10.93 -7.50
CA THR A 35 11.44 11.82 -8.11
C THR A 35 11.84 11.29 -9.49
N LEU A 36 11.65 12.09 -10.53
CA LEU A 36 12.01 11.74 -11.92
C LEU A 36 12.58 12.93 -12.68
N GLY A 37 13.85 12.84 -13.05
CA GLY A 37 14.57 13.94 -13.72
C GLY A 37 14.83 15.12 -12.81
N GLY A 38 15.17 14.87 -11.54
CA GLY A 38 15.47 15.89 -10.53
C GLY A 38 14.25 16.56 -9.89
N GLU A 39 13.04 16.32 -10.41
CA GLU A 39 11.80 16.87 -9.88
C GLU A 39 11.10 15.85 -8.97
N GLN A 40 10.85 16.24 -7.71
CA GLN A 40 10.08 15.46 -6.74
C GLN A 40 8.63 15.95 -6.71
N LYS A 41 7.68 15.03 -6.73
CA LYS A 41 6.23 15.30 -6.64
C LYS A 41 5.55 14.34 -5.69
N ARG A 42 4.42 14.73 -5.12
CA ARG A 42 3.51 13.78 -4.46
C ARG A 42 2.99 12.81 -5.53
N GLU A 43 3.01 11.52 -5.25
CA GLU A 43 2.49 10.49 -6.16
C GLU A 43 1.04 10.78 -6.57
N ILE A 44 0.21 11.24 -5.62
CA ILE A 44 -1.20 11.55 -5.87
C ILE A 44 -1.42 12.75 -6.80
N GLU A 45 -0.38 13.55 -7.06
CA GLU A 45 -0.42 14.70 -7.97
C GLU A 45 -0.02 14.32 -9.41
N ILE A 46 0.28 13.04 -9.67
CA ILE A 46 0.55 12.55 -11.02
C ILE A 46 -0.79 12.30 -11.72
N ASP A 47 -1.13 13.17 -12.66
CA ASP A 47 -2.36 13.13 -13.45
C ASP A 47 -2.20 12.42 -14.81
N ASP A 48 -1.02 12.51 -15.42
CA ASP A 48 -0.67 11.83 -16.68
C ASP A 48 0.39 10.74 -16.48
N TYR A 49 -0.08 9.53 -16.15
CA TYR A 49 0.78 8.35 -16.09
C TYR A 49 1.40 7.97 -17.44
N GLY A 50 0.77 8.31 -18.57
CA GLY A 50 1.31 8.04 -19.91
C GLY A 50 2.58 8.82 -20.16
N ALA A 51 2.55 10.13 -19.91
CA ALA A 51 3.72 11.00 -19.97
C ALA A 51 4.77 10.59 -18.92
N PHE A 52 4.36 10.31 -17.68
CA PHE A 52 5.25 9.85 -16.62
C PHE A 52 6.04 8.61 -17.02
N PHE A 53 5.37 7.56 -17.49
CA PHE A 53 6.03 6.32 -17.88
C PHE A 53 6.86 6.47 -19.17
N SER A 54 6.52 7.42 -20.03
CA SER A 54 7.35 7.74 -21.21
C SER A 54 8.66 8.39 -20.79
N LYS A 55 8.61 9.42 -19.93
CA LYS A 55 9.80 10.05 -19.32
C LYS A 55 10.63 9.03 -18.51
N LEU A 56 9.99 8.10 -17.80
CA LEU A 56 10.69 7.06 -17.05
C LEU A 56 11.49 6.11 -17.97
N ARG A 57 10.93 5.73 -19.12
CA ARG A 57 11.62 4.86 -20.09
C ARG A 57 12.79 5.55 -20.77
N GLU A 58 12.71 6.87 -20.95
CA GLU A 58 13.78 7.69 -21.52
C GLU A 58 14.88 8.04 -20.50
N SER A 59 14.57 7.97 -19.21
CA SER A 59 15.51 8.28 -18.12
C SER A 59 16.51 7.15 -17.89
N GLU A 60 17.80 7.41 -18.13
CA GLU A 60 18.88 6.48 -17.78
C GLU A 60 18.98 6.24 -16.27
N GLN A 61 18.73 7.30 -15.48
CA GLN A 61 18.76 7.26 -14.01
C GLN A 61 17.52 6.57 -13.41
N GLY A 62 16.44 6.44 -14.20
CA GLY A 62 15.14 5.97 -13.73
C GLY A 62 14.42 7.00 -12.86
N ALA A 63 13.51 6.51 -12.01
CA ALA A 63 12.86 7.26 -10.95
C ALA A 63 13.25 6.68 -9.58
N THR A 64 13.24 7.52 -8.57
CA THR A 64 13.33 7.11 -7.16
C THR A 64 12.04 7.49 -6.44
N THR A 65 11.81 6.89 -5.27
CA THR A 65 10.66 7.18 -4.42
C THR A 65 11.11 7.47 -3.00
N SER A 66 10.29 8.19 -2.25
CA SER A 66 10.44 8.37 -0.81
C SER A 66 9.11 8.22 -0.09
N GLN A 67 9.19 7.75 1.14
CA GLN A 67 8.06 7.71 2.08
C GLN A 67 7.53 9.13 2.37
N PRO A 68 6.30 9.26 2.89
CA PRO A 68 5.80 10.52 3.42
C PRO A 68 6.62 10.96 4.64
N SER A 69 6.61 12.27 4.92
CA SER A 69 7.23 12.79 6.14
C SER A 69 6.35 12.57 7.37
N VAL A 70 6.95 12.64 8.55
CA VAL A 70 6.21 12.68 9.83
C VAL A 70 5.18 13.82 9.84
N GLY A 71 5.54 14.97 9.26
CA GLY A 71 4.64 16.13 9.14
C GLY A 71 3.44 15.90 8.22
N ASP A 72 3.60 15.10 7.15
CA ASP A 72 2.49 14.71 6.27
C ASP A 72 1.44 13.90 7.03
N PHE A 73 1.88 12.97 7.88
CA PHE A 73 0.99 12.19 8.75
C PHE A 73 0.29 13.07 9.79
N ILE A 74 1.03 13.94 10.49
CA ILE A 74 0.45 14.85 11.49
C ILE A 74 -0.63 15.74 10.86
N THR A 75 -0.38 16.24 9.64
CA THR A 75 -1.35 17.07 8.90
C THR A 75 -2.68 16.34 8.68
N VAL A 76 -2.65 15.02 8.48
CA VAL A 76 -3.85 14.19 8.32
C VAL A 76 -4.45 13.78 9.66
N TYR A 77 -3.62 13.48 10.66
CA TYR A 77 -4.09 13.00 11.96
C TYR A 77 -4.75 14.08 12.82
N GLN A 78 -4.15 15.27 12.89
CA GLN A 78 -4.57 16.33 13.82
C GLN A 78 -6.06 16.70 13.69
N PRO A 79 -6.62 16.93 12.49
CA PRO A 79 -8.03 17.31 12.35
C PRO A 79 -9.00 16.25 12.89
N HIS A 80 -8.64 14.96 12.80
CA HIS A 80 -9.47 13.87 13.34
C HIS A 80 -9.42 13.81 14.86
N LEU A 81 -8.23 14.01 15.43
CA LEU A 81 -8.04 14.05 16.89
C LEU A 81 -8.77 15.25 17.51
N ASP A 82 -8.66 16.42 16.90
CA ASP A 82 -9.38 17.65 17.30
C ASP A 82 -10.90 17.47 17.24
N ALA A 83 -11.38 16.71 16.25
CA ALA A 83 -12.79 16.33 16.12
C ALA A 83 -13.23 15.22 17.09
N GLY A 84 -12.35 14.74 17.97
CA GLY A 84 -12.66 13.69 18.92
C GLY A 84 -12.79 12.31 18.29
N ARG A 85 -12.19 12.05 17.11
CA ARG A 85 -12.13 10.72 16.47
C ARG A 85 -10.82 9.97 16.76
N GLY A 86 -10.90 8.64 16.85
CA GLY A 86 -9.73 7.76 16.82
C GLY A 86 -9.22 7.59 15.39
N ILE A 87 -8.03 7.01 15.21
CA ILE A 87 -7.37 6.83 13.92
C ILE A 87 -6.87 5.39 13.81
N ALA A 88 -7.30 4.69 12.76
CA ALA A 88 -6.72 3.46 12.29
C ALA A 88 -5.91 3.76 11.02
N SER A 89 -4.58 3.71 11.11
CA SER A 89 -3.69 4.09 10.02
C SER A 89 -2.98 2.86 9.44
N ILE A 90 -3.29 2.51 8.20
CA ILE A 90 -2.91 1.23 7.58
C ILE A 90 -1.97 1.50 6.41
N HIS A 91 -0.75 0.94 6.46
CA HIS A 91 0.31 1.29 5.51
C HIS A 91 0.96 0.10 4.84
N LEU A 92 1.64 0.37 3.73
CA LEU A 92 2.38 -0.64 3.00
C LEU A 92 3.46 -1.26 3.88
N SER A 93 3.89 -2.44 3.46
CA SER A 93 4.82 -3.27 4.20
C SER A 93 6.05 -2.49 4.67
N SER A 94 6.34 -2.59 5.97
CA SER A 94 7.56 -2.02 6.56
C SER A 94 8.85 -2.59 5.95
N ALA A 95 8.78 -3.80 5.36
CA ALA A 95 9.93 -4.43 4.70
C ALA A 95 10.33 -3.76 3.37
N ILE A 96 9.46 -2.94 2.76
CA ILE A 96 9.73 -2.29 1.46
C ILE A 96 9.74 -0.76 1.52
N SER A 97 9.26 -0.18 2.63
CA SER A 97 9.15 1.28 2.83
C SER A 97 9.17 1.65 4.31
N GLY A 98 9.78 2.79 4.66
CA GLY A 98 9.71 3.36 6.02
C GLY A 98 8.43 4.14 6.30
N THR A 99 7.39 4.03 5.46
CA THR A 99 6.11 4.74 5.64
C THR A 99 5.41 4.33 6.94
N PHE A 100 5.38 3.04 7.25
CA PHE A 100 4.87 2.54 8.53
C PHE A 100 5.62 3.18 9.72
N GLU A 101 6.93 3.27 9.63
CA GLU A 101 7.76 3.87 10.67
C GLU A 101 7.51 5.38 10.81
N ALA A 102 7.40 6.12 9.70
CA ALA A 102 7.03 7.53 9.72
C ALA A 102 5.65 7.79 10.36
N ALA A 103 4.68 6.90 10.11
CA ALA A 103 3.37 6.95 10.73
C ALA A 103 3.43 6.69 12.25
N ASN A 104 4.28 5.76 12.71
CA ASN A 104 4.52 5.52 14.15
C ASN A 104 5.18 6.74 14.80
N GLN A 105 6.19 7.34 14.18
CA GLN A 105 6.83 8.56 14.68
C GLN A 105 5.85 9.73 14.79
N ALA A 106 4.93 9.86 13.83
CA ALA A 106 3.86 10.86 13.90
C ALA A 106 2.90 10.60 15.07
N ARG A 107 2.51 9.34 15.29
CA ARG A 107 1.74 8.95 16.49
C ARG A 107 2.49 9.34 17.76
N ASP A 108 3.75 8.92 17.90
CA ASP A 108 4.50 9.06 19.15
C ASP A 108 4.68 10.54 19.49
N ARG A 109 4.98 11.38 18.50
CA ARG A 109 5.02 12.84 18.67
C ARG A 109 3.68 13.42 19.14
N LEU A 110 2.55 13.00 18.56
CA LEU A 110 1.23 13.48 18.98
C LEU A 110 0.87 13.02 20.39
N ILE A 111 1.34 11.85 20.81
CA ILE A 111 1.20 11.36 22.20
C ILE A 111 2.01 12.24 23.16
N GLU A 112 3.27 12.57 22.80
CA GLU A 112 4.10 13.49 23.57
C GLU A 112 3.46 14.89 23.70
N GLU A 113 2.73 15.32 22.66
CA GLU A 113 1.97 16.58 22.62
C GLU A 113 0.60 16.49 23.35
N GLY A 114 0.25 15.34 23.93
CA GLY A 114 -0.90 15.16 24.84
C GLY A 114 -2.06 14.33 24.29
N THR A 115 -1.91 13.70 23.12
CA THR A 115 -2.91 12.76 22.58
C THR A 115 -2.93 11.47 23.41
N ASP A 116 -4.12 10.98 23.75
CA ASP A 116 -4.28 9.67 24.40
C ASP A 116 -3.69 8.55 23.49
N PRO A 117 -2.74 7.72 23.99
CA PRO A 117 -2.14 6.63 23.23
C PRO A 117 -3.13 5.66 22.58
N GLY A 118 -4.32 5.47 23.16
CA GLY A 118 -5.37 4.60 22.60
C GLY A 118 -6.11 5.19 21.39
N ARG A 119 -5.72 6.37 20.93
CA ARG A 119 -6.41 7.10 19.86
C ARG A 119 -5.85 6.86 18.47
N ILE A 120 -4.62 6.37 18.36
CA ILE A 120 -3.96 6.19 17.06
C ILE A 120 -3.33 4.80 17.03
N HIS A 121 -3.88 3.95 16.16
CA HIS A 121 -3.38 2.61 15.93
C HIS A 121 -2.81 2.53 14.52
N VAL A 122 -1.50 2.33 14.41
CA VAL A 122 -0.80 2.17 13.14
C VAL A 122 -0.64 0.69 12.86
N TYR A 123 -0.97 0.25 11.65
CA TYR A 123 -0.92 -1.15 11.22
C TYR A 123 -0.03 -1.31 9.99
N ASP A 124 0.94 -2.22 10.11
CA ASP A 124 1.72 -2.70 8.98
C ASP A 124 0.89 -3.75 8.23
N SER A 125 0.43 -3.40 7.02
CA SER A 125 -0.35 -4.31 6.20
C SER A 125 0.46 -5.52 5.72
N ARG A 126 1.80 -5.50 5.81
CA ARG A 126 2.70 -6.53 5.25
C ARG A 126 2.39 -6.80 3.77
N SER A 127 1.84 -5.81 3.08
CA SER A 127 1.40 -5.85 1.68
C SER A 127 1.52 -4.47 1.04
N ALA A 128 0.96 -4.30 -0.15
CA ALA A 128 0.86 -3.04 -0.90
C ALA A 128 -0.22 -3.20 -1.97
N CYS A 129 -0.48 -2.17 -2.75
CA CYS A 129 -1.44 -2.19 -3.87
C CYS A 129 -2.82 -2.71 -3.42
N GLY A 130 -3.50 -3.47 -4.28
CA GLY A 130 -4.80 -4.06 -3.97
C GLY A 130 -4.81 -4.92 -2.70
N GLY A 131 -3.69 -5.53 -2.31
CA GLY A 131 -3.63 -6.28 -1.06
C GLY A 131 -3.74 -5.43 0.18
N MET A 132 -3.16 -4.23 0.16
CA MET A 132 -3.41 -3.23 1.20
C MET A 132 -4.78 -2.57 1.02
N GLY A 133 -5.22 -2.30 -0.21
CA GLY A 133 -6.55 -1.73 -0.47
C GLY A 133 -7.67 -2.56 0.17
N MET A 134 -7.62 -3.89 0.06
CA MET A 134 -8.63 -4.77 0.67
C MET A 134 -8.61 -4.74 2.21
N THR A 135 -7.44 -4.62 2.84
CA THR A 135 -7.34 -4.50 4.30
C THR A 135 -7.87 -3.15 4.79
N VAL A 136 -7.62 -2.08 4.05
CA VAL A 136 -8.18 -0.75 4.29
C VAL A 136 -9.71 -0.77 4.19
N LEU A 137 -10.28 -1.43 3.18
CA LEU A 137 -11.75 -1.54 3.03
C LEU A 137 -12.39 -2.34 4.16
N ALA A 138 -11.72 -3.38 4.67
CA ALA A 138 -12.19 -4.11 5.85
C ALA A 138 -12.21 -3.23 7.10
N ALA A 139 -11.19 -2.38 7.28
CA ALA A 139 -11.14 -1.38 8.33
C ALA A 139 -12.28 -0.37 8.20
N CYS A 140 -12.56 0.12 6.99
CA CYS A 140 -13.67 1.05 6.75
C CYS A 140 -15.02 0.46 7.16
N ARG A 141 -15.27 -0.81 6.85
CA ARG A 141 -16.49 -1.51 7.29
C ARG A 141 -16.61 -1.56 8.81
N ALA A 142 -15.51 -1.87 9.51
CA ALA A 142 -15.50 -1.90 10.99
C ALA A 142 -15.75 -0.50 11.58
N ALA A 143 -15.03 0.52 11.09
CA ALA A 143 -15.19 1.90 11.52
C ALA A 143 -16.62 2.43 11.29
N ALA A 144 -17.22 2.11 10.13
CA ALA A 144 -18.61 2.44 9.82
C ALA A 144 -19.61 1.71 10.74
N GLY A 145 -19.26 0.50 11.20
CA GLY A 145 -20.00 -0.26 12.22
C GLY A 145 -19.86 0.30 13.65
N GLY A 146 -19.02 1.32 13.85
CA GLY A 146 -18.84 2.00 15.13
C GLY A 146 -17.68 1.47 15.98
N SER A 147 -16.85 0.59 15.43
CA SER A 147 -15.62 0.11 16.06
C SER A 147 -14.66 1.25 16.41
N ASP A 148 -13.95 1.10 17.53
CA ASP A 148 -12.87 2.01 17.88
C ASP A 148 -11.61 1.78 17.00
N ALA A 149 -10.55 2.56 17.24
CA ALA A 149 -9.33 2.50 16.44
C ALA A 149 -8.60 1.15 16.52
N ALA A 150 -8.58 0.53 17.71
CA ALA A 150 -7.92 -0.76 17.93
C ALA A 150 -8.70 -1.89 17.24
N GLU A 151 -10.02 -1.92 17.43
CA GLU A 151 -10.92 -2.88 16.78
C GLU A 151 -10.90 -2.74 15.25
N THR A 152 -10.81 -1.50 14.75
CA THR A 152 -10.72 -1.21 13.32
C THR A 152 -9.43 -1.76 12.72
N VAL A 153 -8.29 -1.61 13.39
CA VAL A 153 -7.02 -2.24 12.99
C VAL A 153 -7.09 -3.76 13.09
N ALA A 154 -7.76 -4.32 14.10
CA ALA A 154 -7.94 -5.76 14.23
C ALA A 154 -8.73 -6.35 13.04
N ALA A 155 -9.74 -5.63 12.54
CA ALA A 155 -10.46 -6.01 11.33
C ALA A 155 -9.56 -5.98 10.07
N ALA A 156 -8.70 -4.97 9.94
CA ALA A 156 -7.70 -4.92 8.87
C ALA A 156 -6.73 -6.10 8.92
N ALA A 157 -6.26 -6.44 10.13
CA ALA A 157 -5.35 -7.56 10.36
C ALA A 157 -5.99 -8.91 10.06
N SER A 158 -7.26 -9.09 10.42
CA SER A 158 -8.02 -10.29 10.05
C SER A 158 -8.22 -10.39 8.54
N ALA A 159 -8.52 -9.30 7.84
CA ALA A 159 -8.64 -9.34 6.38
C ALA A 159 -7.31 -9.69 5.69
N ARG A 160 -6.18 -9.26 6.27
CA ARG A 160 -4.85 -9.54 5.76
C ARG A 160 -4.48 -11.03 5.78
N THR A 161 -5.07 -11.85 6.66
CA THR A 161 -4.79 -13.29 6.69
C THR A 161 -5.40 -14.02 5.50
N GLU A 162 -6.51 -13.49 4.97
CA GLU A 162 -7.26 -14.09 3.88
C GLU A 162 -6.73 -13.68 2.51
N PHE A 163 -6.15 -12.49 2.41
CA PHE A 163 -5.74 -11.94 1.11
C PHE A 163 -4.30 -12.32 0.72
N ARG A 164 -4.13 -12.77 -0.53
CA ARG A 164 -2.83 -12.98 -1.19
C ARG A 164 -2.86 -12.38 -2.60
N MET A 165 -1.85 -11.56 -2.94
CA MET A 165 -1.72 -11.01 -4.29
C MET A 165 -0.64 -11.72 -5.08
N TRP A 166 -0.96 -12.16 -6.29
CA TRP A 166 0.04 -12.51 -7.30
C TRP A 166 0.09 -11.42 -8.36
N PHE A 167 1.31 -11.09 -8.80
CA PHE A 167 1.53 -10.13 -9.86
C PHE A 167 2.64 -10.59 -10.79
N ALA A 168 2.60 -10.15 -12.04
CA ALA A 168 3.63 -10.44 -13.02
C ALA A 168 4.32 -9.16 -13.48
N VAL A 169 5.63 -9.23 -13.67
CA VAL A 169 6.43 -8.11 -14.18
C VAL A 169 7.15 -8.48 -15.47
N ASP A 170 7.48 -7.48 -16.28
CA ASP A 170 8.23 -7.71 -17.50
C ASP A 170 9.70 -7.99 -17.29
N THR A 171 10.26 -7.43 -16.22
CA THR A 171 11.66 -7.49 -15.83
C THR A 171 11.77 -7.29 -14.32
N LEU A 172 12.76 -7.94 -13.69
CA LEU A 172 13.14 -7.69 -12.29
C LEU A 172 14.01 -6.44 -12.13
N GLU A 173 14.40 -5.79 -13.23
CA GLU A 173 15.35 -4.68 -13.22
C GLU A 173 14.88 -3.52 -12.33
N TYR A 174 13.61 -3.12 -12.40
CA TYR A 174 13.09 -2.01 -11.60
C TYR A 174 13.03 -2.34 -10.11
N LEU A 175 12.61 -3.56 -9.75
CA LEU A 175 12.67 -4.05 -8.37
C LEU A 175 14.11 -4.08 -7.84
N ARG A 176 15.07 -4.49 -8.67
CA ARG A 176 16.50 -4.52 -8.33
C ARG A 176 17.07 -3.12 -8.15
N LYS A 177 16.86 -2.22 -9.12
CA LYS A 177 17.32 -0.81 -9.07
C LYS A 177 16.71 -0.09 -7.88
N GLY A 178 15.43 -0.32 -7.61
CA GLY A 178 14.75 0.20 -6.44
C GLY A 178 15.19 -0.48 -5.14
N GLY A 179 15.88 -1.61 -5.15
CA GLY A 179 16.30 -2.32 -3.91
C GLY A 179 15.19 -3.09 -3.20
N ARG A 180 13.98 -3.17 -3.77
CA ARG A 180 12.80 -3.86 -3.18
C ARG A 180 12.55 -5.22 -3.85
N ILE A 181 13.60 -5.83 -4.40
CA ILE A 181 13.52 -7.13 -5.09
C ILE A 181 13.31 -8.32 -4.14
N GLY A 182 13.64 -8.17 -2.85
CA GLY A 182 13.49 -9.21 -1.84
C GLY A 182 14.12 -10.54 -2.25
N ALA A 183 13.45 -11.64 -1.88
CA ALA A 183 13.84 -13.00 -2.24
C ALA A 183 13.90 -13.25 -3.76
N ALA A 184 13.23 -12.43 -4.59
CA ALA A 184 13.34 -12.54 -6.05
C ALA A 184 14.70 -12.22 -6.64
N ARG A 185 15.63 -11.71 -5.82
CA ARG A 185 17.04 -11.58 -6.19
C ARG A 185 17.67 -12.92 -6.63
N ALA A 186 17.20 -14.04 -6.07
CA ALA A 186 17.67 -15.38 -6.42
C ALA A 186 17.44 -15.76 -7.90
N TRP A 187 16.55 -15.04 -8.60
CA TRP A 187 16.28 -15.28 -10.02
C TRP A 187 17.09 -14.39 -10.97
N LEU A 188 17.93 -13.49 -10.44
CA LEU A 188 18.86 -12.72 -11.26
C LEU A 188 19.91 -13.64 -11.89
N GLY A 189 20.17 -13.47 -13.19
CA GLY A 189 21.20 -14.22 -13.93
C GLY A 189 20.76 -15.56 -14.52
N LEU A 190 19.52 -16.00 -14.30
CA LEU A 190 18.99 -17.25 -14.84
C LEU A 190 18.19 -17.01 -16.14
N ALA A 191 18.76 -17.39 -17.28
CA ALA A 191 18.20 -17.44 -18.65
C ALA A 191 17.47 -16.18 -19.18
N LEU A 192 17.86 -15.72 -20.38
CA LEU A 192 17.18 -14.64 -21.10
C LEU A 192 15.68 -14.97 -21.31
N GLN A 193 14.82 -13.96 -21.12
CA GLN A 193 13.38 -13.95 -21.45
C GLN A 193 12.41 -14.72 -20.54
N ILE A 194 12.57 -14.63 -19.21
CA ILE A 194 11.50 -15.02 -18.28
C ILE A 194 10.59 -13.84 -17.92
N LYS A 195 9.33 -14.13 -17.64
CA LYS A 195 8.33 -13.26 -17.03
C LYS A 195 8.07 -13.78 -15.61
N PRO A 196 8.62 -13.12 -14.58
CA PRO A 196 8.40 -13.51 -13.20
C PRO A 196 6.95 -13.31 -12.79
N ILE A 197 6.38 -14.31 -12.13
CA ILE A 197 5.19 -14.19 -11.30
C ILE A 197 5.68 -14.17 -9.85
N LEU A 198 5.24 -13.16 -9.11
CA LEU A 198 5.70 -12.80 -7.78
C LEU A 198 4.48 -12.65 -6.86
N THR A 199 4.74 -12.67 -5.56
CA THR A 199 3.77 -12.31 -4.51
C THR A 199 4.41 -11.32 -3.55
N LEU A 200 3.59 -10.67 -2.74
CA LEU A 200 4.03 -9.79 -1.67
C LEU A 200 3.49 -10.33 -0.34
N ASP A 201 4.39 -10.89 0.46
CA ASP A 201 4.12 -11.32 1.83
C ASP A 201 5.23 -10.76 2.71
N GLU A 202 4.99 -9.57 3.26
CA GLU A 202 5.99 -8.63 3.76
C GLU A 202 6.93 -8.11 2.66
N GLU A 203 7.66 -8.98 1.99
CA GLU A 203 8.57 -8.61 0.91
C GLU A 203 8.21 -9.30 -0.40
N VAL A 204 8.84 -8.86 -1.49
CA VAL A 204 8.64 -9.44 -2.81
C VAL A 204 9.27 -10.83 -2.85
N THR A 205 8.42 -11.84 -3.04
CA THR A 205 8.82 -13.24 -3.07
C THR A 205 8.46 -13.90 -4.41
N PRO A 206 9.28 -14.84 -4.91
CA PRO A 206 9.00 -15.50 -6.17
C PRO A 206 7.93 -16.57 -6.07
N VAL A 207 7.08 -16.66 -7.10
CA VAL A 207 6.06 -17.71 -7.21
C VAL A 207 6.39 -18.66 -8.36
N GLU A 208 6.39 -18.15 -9.59
CA GLU A 208 6.60 -18.96 -10.79
C GLU A 208 7.35 -18.18 -11.89
N ARG A 209 8.02 -18.90 -12.79
CA ARG A 209 8.66 -18.32 -13.99
C ARG A 209 7.97 -18.84 -15.24
N VAL A 210 7.50 -17.93 -16.08
CA VAL A 210 6.96 -18.27 -17.40
C VAL A 210 7.75 -17.54 -18.49
N ARG A 211 7.56 -17.90 -19.77
CA ARG A 211 8.36 -17.34 -20.88
C ARG A 211 7.70 -16.17 -21.62
N THR A 212 6.38 -16.01 -21.49
CA THR A 212 5.63 -15.02 -22.27
C THR A 212 4.61 -14.31 -21.40
N ARG A 213 4.26 -13.06 -21.76
CA ARG A 213 3.21 -12.30 -21.08
C ARG A 213 1.87 -13.04 -21.09
N ARG A 214 1.53 -13.67 -22.22
CA ARG A 214 0.31 -14.49 -22.35
C ARG A 214 0.27 -15.61 -21.30
N ARG A 215 1.35 -16.38 -21.14
CA ARG A 215 1.41 -17.44 -20.12
C ARG A 215 1.35 -16.89 -18.69
N ALA A 216 1.92 -15.71 -18.45
CA ALA A 216 1.83 -15.07 -17.13
C ALA A 216 0.39 -14.71 -16.80
N PHE A 217 -0.31 -14.08 -17.75
CA PHE A 217 -1.71 -13.74 -17.61
C PHE A 217 -2.60 -14.98 -17.44
N GLU A 218 -2.42 -16.01 -18.27
CA GLU A 218 -3.14 -17.30 -18.14
C GLU A 218 -2.94 -17.91 -16.74
N ARG A 219 -1.71 -17.85 -16.21
CA ARG A 219 -1.42 -18.38 -14.88
C ARG A 219 -2.06 -17.57 -13.76
N LEU A 220 -2.06 -16.24 -13.85
CA LEU A 220 -2.75 -15.35 -12.90
C LEU A 220 -4.26 -15.57 -12.94
N MET A 221 -4.86 -15.71 -14.13
CA MET A 221 -6.28 -16.02 -14.28
C MET A 221 -6.64 -17.39 -13.70
N LYS A 222 -5.77 -18.38 -13.89
CA LYS A 222 -5.94 -19.69 -13.27
C LYS A 222 -5.90 -19.58 -11.74
N TYR A 223 -4.96 -18.83 -11.20
CA TYR A 223 -4.86 -18.59 -9.76
C TYR A 223 -6.12 -17.91 -9.21
N ALA A 224 -6.65 -16.90 -9.89
CA ALA A 224 -7.90 -16.25 -9.49
C ALA A 224 -9.08 -17.24 -9.45
N ARG A 225 -9.22 -18.12 -10.45
CA ARG A 225 -10.26 -19.18 -10.44
C ARG A 225 -10.04 -20.20 -9.32
N GLU A 226 -8.80 -20.58 -9.04
CA GLU A 226 -8.46 -21.47 -7.92
C GLU A 226 -8.86 -20.83 -6.57
N LEU A 227 -8.77 -19.50 -6.44
CA LEU A 227 -9.26 -18.77 -5.26
C LEU A 227 -10.80 -18.76 -5.18
N GLU A 228 -11.48 -18.41 -6.28
CA GLU A 228 -12.95 -18.43 -6.38
C GLU A 228 -13.53 -19.82 -6.04
N GLU A 229 -13.01 -20.90 -6.65
CA GLU A 229 -13.43 -22.27 -6.39
C GLU A 229 -13.21 -22.70 -4.93
N SER A 230 -12.26 -22.07 -4.24
CA SER A 230 -11.99 -22.33 -2.81
C SER A 230 -12.64 -21.32 -1.87
N GLY A 231 -13.44 -20.38 -2.37
CA GLY A 231 -14.13 -19.34 -1.58
C GLY A 231 -13.17 -18.35 -0.92
N ARG A 232 -12.03 -18.07 -1.57
CA ARG A 232 -10.97 -17.17 -1.09
C ARG A 232 -10.70 -16.02 -2.07
N ASP A 233 -11.69 -15.69 -2.90
CA ASP A 233 -11.66 -14.57 -3.84
C ASP A 233 -11.82 -13.20 -3.15
#